data_AF-A0A0W0S787-F1
#
_entry.id   AF-A0A0W0S787-F1
#
_cell.length_a   1.000
_cell.length_b   1.000
_cell.length_c   1.000
_cell.angle_alpha   90.00
_cell.angle_beta   90.00
_cell.angle_gamma   90.00
#
_symmetry.space_group_name_H-M   'P 1'
#
loop_
_entity.id
_entity.type
_entity.pdbx_description
1 polymer ?
#
loop_
_entity_poly.entity_id
_entity_poly.type
_entity_poly.pdbx_seq_one_letter_code
_entity_poly.pdbx_strand_id
1 'polypeptide(L)'
;MKQKLLVGFTVAALSFAHLAHADFTFNSGSNSCDDIPGNWSGSGKATNWLIGECVYNGAGTVSAVDKEGNLNIEVTADKRSGSLVCPDHNTTQLKGICVNGMVTIKTEYGNLSGIFSKTSGSAKGKLTVSPGMDVDVSIQFKRVG
;
A
#
# COMPACT_ATOMS: atom_id res chain seq x y z
N MET A 1 15.54 27.12 -52.00
CA MET A 1 15.06 25.94 -51.23
C MET A 1 15.47 26.16 -49.77
N LYS A 2 14.67 26.81 -48.92
CA LYS A 2 13.55 26.29 -48.11
C LYS A 2 13.87 24.96 -47.42
N GLN A 3 14.43 25.04 -46.20
CA GLN A 3 14.21 24.11 -45.08
C GLN A 3 14.90 24.67 -43.83
N LYS A 4 14.27 25.68 -43.23
CA LYS A 4 14.44 26.03 -41.81
C LYS A 4 13.06 25.87 -41.18
N LEU A 5 13.02 25.46 -39.91
CA LEU A 5 11.86 25.06 -39.10
C LEU A 5 11.59 23.56 -39.12
N LEU A 6 12.10 22.87 -38.10
CA LEU A 6 11.41 21.83 -37.30
C LEU A 6 12.41 21.27 -36.26
N VAL A 7 12.94 22.14 -35.40
CA VAL A 7 13.59 21.72 -34.16
C VAL A 7 13.03 22.61 -33.06
N GLY A 8 12.04 22.09 -32.36
CA GLY A 8 11.40 22.80 -31.26
C GLY A 8 9.92 22.45 -31.20
N PHE A 9 9.61 21.30 -30.61
CA PHE A 9 8.35 21.04 -29.88
C PHE A 9 8.32 19.60 -29.29
N THR A 10 9.41 19.13 -28.68
CA THR A 10 9.45 17.79 -28.03
C THR A 10 10.07 17.77 -26.64
N VAL A 11 10.10 18.91 -25.93
CA VAL A 11 10.60 18.96 -24.54
C VAL A 11 9.52 19.34 -23.51
N ALA A 12 8.31 19.72 -23.93
CA ALA A 12 7.24 20.13 -23.00
C ALA A 12 6.24 19.04 -22.61
N ALA A 13 6.40 17.79 -23.09
CA ALA A 13 5.51 16.68 -22.74
C ALA A 13 5.98 15.85 -21.53
N LEU A 14 7.24 15.99 -21.11
CA LEU A 14 7.80 15.28 -19.94
C LEU A 14 7.47 15.98 -18.61
N SER A 15 6.89 17.18 -18.65
CA SER A 15 6.57 17.98 -17.46
C SER A 15 5.21 17.64 -16.82
N PHE A 16 4.42 16.77 -17.46
CA PHE A 16 3.06 16.40 -17.02
C PHE A 16 2.89 14.90 -16.73
N ALA A 17 3.99 14.16 -16.52
CA ALA A 17 3.93 12.96 -15.70
C ALA A 17 3.73 13.43 -14.26
N HIS A 18 2.52 13.91 -13.96
CA HIS A 18 2.06 14.11 -12.61
C HIS A 18 2.41 12.82 -11.86
N LEU A 19 3.18 13.00 -10.79
CA LEU A 19 3.41 12.01 -9.75
C LEU A 19 2.04 11.44 -9.38
N ALA A 20 1.63 10.38 -10.06
CA ALA A 20 0.54 9.53 -9.62
C ALA A 20 1.13 8.80 -8.42
N HIS A 21 1.20 9.52 -7.29
CA HIS A 21 1.57 8.94 -6.02
C HIS A 21 0.62 7.78 -5.80
N ALA A 22 1.20 6.64 -5.49
CA ALA A 22 0.43 5.45 -5.23
C ALA A 22 0.06 5.47 -3.75
N ASP A 23 -1.21 5.25 -3.45
CA ASP A 23 -1.71 5.41 -2.09
C ASP A 23 -2.31 4.10 -1.60
N PHE A 24 -2.05 3.78 -0.33
CA PHE A 24 -2.88 2.81 0.38
C PHE A 24 -3.94 3.57 1.15
N THR A 25 -5.21 3.27 0.85
CA THR A 25 -6.36 3.95 1.43
C THR A 25 -7.24 2.97 2.18
N PHE A 26 -7.47 3.21 3.47
CA PHE A 26 -8.32 2.38 4.31
C PHE A 26 -9.42 3.23 4.94
N ASN A 27 -10.68 2.85 4.71
CA ASN A 27 -11.83 3.57 5.25
C ASN A 27 -12.37 2.88 6.51
N SER A 28 -12.53 3.66 7.57
CA SER A 28 -13.17 3.23 8.81
C SER A 28 -14.67 3.10 8.62
N GLY A 29 -15.27 2.06 9.21
CA GLY A 29 -16.73 1.96 9.33
C GLY A 29 -17.37 2.98 10.27
N SER A 30 -16.59 3.64 11.14
CA SER A 30 -17.07 4.57 12.17
C SER A 30 -16.85 6.06 11.83
N ASN A 31 -16.25 6.37 10.67
CA ASN A 31 -15.82 7.73 10.28
C ASN A 31 -14.90 8.44 11.30
N SER A 32 -14.31 7.69 12.24
CA SER A 32 -13.30 8.18 13.17
C SER A 32 -12.00 7.37 13.07
N CYS A 33 -10.93 7.94 13.62
CA CYS A 33 -9.59 7.35 13.61
C CYS A 33 -9.27 6.59 14.91
N ASP A 34 -10.21 6.52 15.86
CA ASP A 34 -9.96 6.01 17.22
C ASP A 34 -9.76 4.49 17.24
N ASP A 35 -10.31 3.81 16.25
CA ASP A 35 -10.26 2.35 16.12
C ASP A 35 -8.95 1.84 15.48
N ILE A 36 -8.10 2.74 14.98
CA ILE A 36 -6.88 2.39 14.23
C ILE A 36 -5.72 1.94 15.14
N PRO A 37 -5.34 2.70 16.19
CA PRO A 37 -4.13 2.41 16.95
C PRO A 37 -4.17 1.03 17.58
N GLY A 38 -3.00 0.41 17.80
CA GLY A 38 -2.87 -0.89 18.47
C GLY A 38 -2.28 -1.97 17.57
N ASN A 39 -2.40 -3.22 18.02
CA ASN A 39 -1.78 -4.36 17.38
C ASN A 39 -2.78 -5.13 16.50
N TRP A 40 -2.28 -5.60 15.37
CA TRP A 40 -3.04 -6.27 14.34
C TRP A 40 -2.31 -7.53 13.89
N SER A 41 -3.06 -8.57 13.54
CA SER A 41 -2.54 -9.77 12.88
C SER A 41 -3.39 -10.08 11.67
N GLY A 42 -2.80 -10.67 10.64
CA GLY A 42 -3.51 -10.94 9.41
C GLY A 42 -2.82 -11.94 8.51
N SER A 43 -3.43 -12.13 7.36
CA SER A 43 -2.88 -12.92 6.26
C SER A 43 -3.05 -12.16 4.97
N GLY A 44 -2.05 -12.27 4.11
CA GLY A 44 -2.04 -11.66 2.79
C GLY A 44 -1.73 -12.67 1.70
N LYS A 45 -2.24 -12.41 0.51
CA LYS A 45 -1.89 -13.13 -0.71
C LYS A 45 -1.47 -12.14 -1.78
N ALA A 46 -0.33 -12.39 -2.40
CA ALA A 46 0.17 -11.66 -3.57
C ALA A 46 0.24 -12.62 -4.77
N THR A 47 -0.29 -12.22 -5.93
CA THR A 47 -0.37 -13.09 -7.12
C THR A 47 0.05 -12.33 -8.38
N ASN A 48 0.86 -12.97 -9.23
CA ASN A 48 1.12 -12.53 -10.60
C ASN A 48 1.49 -13.76 -11.45
N TRP A 49 1.22 -13.72 -12.76
CA TRP A 49 1.57 -14.77 -13.72
C TRP A 49 3.03 -15.27 -13.64
N LEU A 50 3.98 -14.43 -13.26
CA LEU A 50 5.42 -14.74 -13.20
C LEU A 50 5.83 -15.37 -11.86
N ILE A 51 5.37 -14.82 -10.73
CA ILE A 51 5.76 -15.32 -9.39
C ILE A 51 4.84 -16.42 -8.86
N GLY A 52 3.70 -16.65 -9.53
CA GLY A 52 2.63 -17.50 -9.05
C GLY A 52 1.89 -16.86 -7.86
N GLU A 53 1.59 -17.67 -6.85
CA GLU A 53 0.93 -17.23 -5.62
C GLU A 53 1.92 -17.25 -4.45
N CYS A 54 1.99 -16.14 -3.71
CA CYS A 54 2.70 -16.02 -2.45
C CYS A 54 1.69 -15.73 -1.33
N VAL A 55 1.71 -16.51 -0.26
CA VAL A 55 0.84 -16.34 0.91
C VAL A 55 1.69 -16.03 2.13
N TYR A 56 1.25 -15.03 2.89
CA TYR A 56 1.97 -14.48 4.04
C TYR A 56 1.06 -14.46 5.27
N ASN A 57 1.67 -14.67 6.44
CA ASN A 57 1.12 -14.20 7.70
C ASN A 57 1.72 -12.83 7.99
N GLY A 58 0.96 -11.94 8.60
CA GLY A 58 1.47 -10.62 8.97
C GLY A 58 1.06 -10.22 10.37
N ALA A 59 1.91 -9.39 10.98
CA ALA A 59 1.61 -8.69 12.21
C ALA A 59 1.96 -7.22 12.04
N GLY A 60 1.19 -6.33 12.64
CA GLY A 60 1.48 -4.91 12.58
C GLY A 60 1.04 -4.15 13.81
N THR A 61 1.76 -3.07 14.08
CA THR A 61 1.48 -2.15 15.18
C THR A 61 1.23 -0.77 14.59
N VAL A 62 0.13 -0.13 14.99
CA VAL A 62 -0.18 1.25 14.61
C VAL A 62 -0.10 2.15 15.83
N SER A 63 0.65 3.25 15.72
CA SER A 63 0.76 4.22 16.79
C SER A 63 -0.56 4.96 17.04
N ALA A 64 -0.63 5.69 18.16
CA ALA A 64 -1.65 6.71 18.32
C ALA A 64 -1.57 7.74 17.18
N VAL A 65 -2.72 8.33 16.86
CA VAL A 65 -2.84 9.44 15.90
C VAL A 65 -2.48 10.73 16.62
N ASP A 66 -1.56 11.53 16.05
CA ASP A 66 -1.21 12.83 16.61
C ASP A 66 -2.27 13.92 16.29
N LYS A 67 -2.02 15.15 16.73
CA LYS A 67 -2.98 16.25 16.56
C LYS A 67 -3.16 16.66 15.10
N GLU A 68 -2.16 16.37 14.28
CA GLU A 68 -2.11 16.63 12.86
C GLU A 68 -2.66 15.46 12.03
N GLY A 69 -3.08 14.37 12.68
CA GLY A 69 -3.63 13.18 12.04
C GLY A 69 -2.57 12.16 11.63
N ASN A 70 -1.29 12.36 11.91
CA ASN A 70 -0.25 11.43 11.52
C ASN A 70 -0.20 10.21 12.44
N LEU A 71 0.20 9.08 11.84
CA LEU A 71 0.43 7.82 12.52
C LEU A 71 1.61 7.09 11.90
N ASN A 72 2.26 6.26 12.71
CA ASN A 72 3.30 5.33 12.27
C ASN A 72 2.75 3.92 12.29
N ILE A 73 3.12 3.13 11.29
CA ILE A 73 2.71 1.75 11.14
C ILE A 73 3.98 0.93 10.98
N GLU A 74 4.14 -0.10 11.81
CA GLU A 74 5.12 -1.15 11.58
C GLU A 74 4.38 -2.39 11.12
N VAL A 75 4.83 -2.99 10.02
CA VAL A 75 4.26 -4.24 9.49
C VAL A 75 5.38 -5.24 9.27
N THR A 76 5.13 -6.45 9.71
CA THR A 76 5.94 -7.63 9.46
C THR A 76 5.13 -8.60 8.60
N ALA A 77 5.77 -9.26 7.65
CA ALA A 77 5.17 -10.27 6.81
C ALA A 77 6.12 -11.46 6.68
N ASP A 78 5.63 -12.64 7.05
CA ASP A 78 6.35 -13.90 7.00
C ASP A 78 5.70 -14.82 5.98
N LYS A 79 6.51 -15.34 5.05
CA LYS A 79 6.01 -16.27 4.02
C LYS A 79 5.50 -17.53 4.68
N ARG A 80 4.26 -17.87 4.37
CA ARG A 80 3.62 -19.13 4.75
C ARG A 80 3.78 -20.17 3.65
N SER A 81 3.59 -19.78 2.39
CA SER A 81 3.71 -20.67 1.23
C SER A 81 3.89 -19.86 -0.05
N GLY A 82 4.49 -20.46 -1.08
CA GLY A 82 4.65 -19.85 -2.40
C GLY A 82 5.92 -20.30 -3.09
N SER A 83 6.23 -19.67 -4.22
CA SER A 83 7.45 -19.94 -4.98
C SER A 83 8.72 -19.47 -4.23
N LEU A 84 9.88 -19.93 -4.69
CA LEU A 84 11.18 -19.53 -4.13
C LEU A 84 11.49 -18.04 -4.35
N VAL A 85 10.82 -17.39 -5.31
CA VAL A 85 10.98 -15.95 -5.57
C VAL A 85 10.17 -15.09 -4.60
N CYS A 86 9.22 -15.68 -3.85
CA CYS A 86 8.53 -15.00 -2.77
C CYS A 86 9.52 -14.73 -1.61
N PRO A 87 9.73 -13.48 -1.18
CA PRO A 87 10.56 -13.17 -0.02
C PRO A 87 10.12 -13.96 1.22
N ASP A 88 11.06 -14.45 2.03
CA ASP A 88 10.73 -15.24 3.23
C ASP A 88 10.19 -14.36 4.36
N HIS A 89 10.75 -13.16 4.52
CA HIS A 89 10.40 -12.24 5.59
C HIS A 89 10.58 -10.80 5.11
N ASN A 90 9.71 -9.90 5.54
CA ASN A 90 9.89 -8.47 5.39
C ASN A 90 9.34 -7.71 6.58
N THR A 91 10.07 -6.68 7.01
CA THR A 91 9.62 -5.70 8.01
C THR A 91 9.67 -4.32 7.39
N THR A 92 8.62 -3.54 7.53
CA THR A 92 8.52 -2.20 6.92
C THR A 92 7.83 -1.24 7.87
N GLN A 93 8.37 -0.04 7.97
CA GLN A 93 7.75 1.08 8.64
C GLN A 93 7.13 2.01 7.60
N LEU A 94 5.85 2.34 7.80
CA LEU A 94 5.07 3.21 6.95
C LEU A 94 4.58 4.40 7.77
N LYS A 95 4.40 5.53 7.09
CA LYS A 95 3.79 6.72 7.67
C LYS A 95 2.44 6.94 7.00
N GLY A 96 1.42 7.08 7.83
CA GLY A 96 0.06 7.34 7.39
C GLY A 96 -0.47 8.65 7.95
N ILE A 97 -1.53 9.13 7.34
CA ILE A 97 -2.37 10.21 7.86
C ILE A 97 -3.79 9.66 7.97
N CYS A 98 -4.45 9.86 9.11
CA CYS A 98 -5.87 9.60 9.27
C CYS A 98 -6.66 10.89 9.41
N VAL A 99 -7.62 11.09 8.51
CA VAL A 99 -8.57 12.21 8.56
C VAL A 99 -9.98 11.66 8.34
N ASN A 100 -10.89 11.97 9.25
CA ASN A 100 -12.31 11.58 9.16
C ASN A 100 -12.52 10.07 8.92
N GLY A 101 -11.70 9.23 9.57
CA GLY A 101 -11.76 7.78 9.43
C GLY A 101 -11.14 7.22 8.15
N MET A 102 -10.54 8.05 7.30
CA MET A 102 -9.78 7.59 6.14
C MET A 102 -8.28 7.64 6.44
N VAL A 103 -7.63 6.47 6.40
CA VAL A 103 -6.17 6.34 6.49
C VAL A 103 -5.59 6.38 5.09
N THR A 104 -4.63 7.27 4.86
CA THR A 104 -3.85 7.34 3.63
C THR A 104 -2.37 7.13 3.95
N ILE A 105 -1.75 6.17 3.27
CA ILE A 105 -0.30 5.92 3.33
C ILE A 105 0.25 6.20 1.93
N LYS A 106 1.14 7.18 1.83
CA LYS A 106 1.82 7.49 0.56
C LYS A 106 2.90 6.46 0.29
N THR A 107 2.92 5.92 -0.92
CA THR A 107 3.89 4.91 -1.32
C THR A 107 4.25 5.01 -2.79
N GLU A 108 5.31 4.32 -3.18
CA GLU A 108 5.71 4.10 -4.57
C GLU A 108 5.28 2.72 -5.09
N TYR A 109 4.78 1.86 -4.19
CA TYR A 109 4.55 0.45 -4.49
C TYR A 109 3.21 0.15 -5.16
N GLY A 110 2.43 1.14 -5.60
CA GLY A 110 1.10 0.90 -6.17
C GLY A 110 -0.04 1.19 -5.18
N ASN A 111 -1.26 0.75 -5.51
CA ASN A 111 -2.47 1.16 -4.81
C ASN A 111 -3.10 -0.02 -4.08
N LEU A 112 -3.45 0.21 -2.81
CA LEU A 112 -4.29 -0.70 -2.00
C LEU A 112 -5.49 0.08 -1.51
N SER A 113 -6.66 -0.55 -1.54
CA SER A 113 -7.86 0.03 -0.98
C SER A 113 -8.58 -0.97 -0.11
N GLY A 114 -9.02 -0.50 1.04
CA GLY A 114 -9.60 -1.36 2.05
C GLY A 114 -10.58 -0.65 2.96
N ILE A 115 -11.13 -1.46 3.85
CA ILE A 115 -11.98 -1.02 4.94
C ILE A 115 -11.47 -1.64 6.23
N PHE A 116 -11.70 -0.96 7.34
CA PHE A 116 -11.47 -1.51 8.67
C PHE A 116 -12.56 -1.07 9.64
N SER A 117 -12.67 -1.81 10.72
CA SER A 117 -13.51 -1.57 11.87
C SER A 117 -12.67 -1.73 13.14
N LYS A 118 -13.29 -1.55 14.31
CA LYS A 118 -12.66 -1.76 15.61
C LYS A 118 -11.95 -3.10 15.79
N THR A 119 -12.36 -4.16 15.09
CA THR A 119 -11.85 -5.52 15.32
C THR A 119 -11.18 -6.15 14.12
N SER A 120 -11.40 -5.63 12.92
CA SER A 120 -10.99 -6.29 11.68
C SER A 120 -10.94 -5.36 10.50
N GLY A 121 -10.24 -5.76 9.44
CA GLY A 121 -10.30 -5.08 8.17
C GLY A 121 -9.84 -5.97 7.03
N SER A 122 -9.98 -5.42 5.82
CA SER A 122 -9.53 -6.07 4.60
C SER A 122 -9.12 -5.03 3.59
N ALA A 123 -8.16 -5.37 2.74
CA ALA A 123 -7.73 -4.53 1.64
C ALA A 123 -7.39 -5.36 0.42
N LYS A 124 -7.52 -4.75 -0.75
CA LYS A 124 -7.11 -5.33 -2.02
C LYS A 124 -6.57 -4.26 -2.95
N GLY A 125 -5.76 -4.66 -3.89
CA GLY A 125 -5.27 -3.76 -4.92
C GLY A 125 -4.10 -4.36 -5.66
N LYS A 126 -3.32 -3.50 -6.30
CA LYS A 126 -2.25 -3.89 -7.19
C LYS A 126 -0.97 -3.18 -6.78
N LEU A 127 0.07 -3.95 -6.50
CA LEU A 127 1.37 -3.43 -6.11
C LEU A 127 2.42 -3.60 -7.21
N THR A 128 3.16 -2.54 -7.51
CA THR A 128 4.34 -2.61 -8.37
C THR A 128 5.55 -3.00 -7.54
N VAL A 129 6.09 -4.19 -7.81
CA VAL A 129 7.22 -4.78 -7.06
C VAL A 129 8.54 -4.67 -7.82
N SER A 130 8.48 -4.45 -9.14
CA SER A 130 9.62 -4.07 -9.97
C SER A 130 9.12 -3.43 -11.29
N PRO A 131 9.99 -2.75 -12.08
CA PRO A 131 9.58 -2.17 -13.36
C PRO A 131 8.91 -3.20 -14.27
N GLY A 132 7.65 -2.95 -14.62
CA GLY A 132 6.84 -3.85 -15.47
C GLY A 132 6.26 -5.08 -14.76
N MET A 133 6.41 -5.19 -13.43
CA MET A 133 5.88 -6.31 -12.64
C MET A 133 4.95 -5.81 -11.53
N ASP A 134 3.67 -6.13 -11.71
CA ASP A 134 2.62 -5.79 -10.76
C ASP A 134 1.97 -7.03 -10.17
N VAL A 135 1.74 -7.06 -8.86
CA VAL A 135 1.10 -8.18 -8.17
C VAL A 135 -0.27 -7.76 -7.65
N ASP A 136 -1.26 -8.62 -7.84
CA ASP A 136 -2.57 -8.49 -7.20
C ASP A 136 -2.44 -8.92 -5.74
N VAL A 137 -2.83 -8.03 -4.84
CA VAL A 137 -2.71 -8.23 -3.39
C VAL A 137 -4.09 -8.23 -2.76
N SER A 138 -4.29 -9.15 -1.82
CA SER A 138 -5.44 -9.18 -0.93
C SER A 138 -4.99 -9.46 0.50
N ILE A 139 -5.56 -8.75 1.46
CA ILE A 139 -5.16 -8.79 2.87
C ILE A 139 -6.43 -8.86 3.71
N GLN A 140 -6.40 -9.68 4.75
CA GLN A 140 -7.36 -9.66 5.84
C GLN A 140 -6.60 -9.55 7.16
N PHE A 141 -7.10 -8.74 8.08
CA PHE A 141 -6.47 -8.51 9.37
C PHE A 141 -7.51 -8.34 10.48
N LYS A 142 -7.08 -8.61 11.70
CA LYS A 142 -7.86 -8.53 12.93
C LYS A 142 -7.03 -7.95 14.06
N ARG A 143 -7.69 -7.28 14.99
CA ARG A 143 -7.04 -6.70 16.16
C ARG A 143 -6.58 -7.80 17.11
N VAL A 144 -5.46 -7.57 17.78
CA VAL A 144 -4.87 -8.48 18.77
C VAL A 144 -4.64 -7.71 20.05
N GLY A 145 -5.39 -8.04 21.10
CA GLY A 145 -5.43 -7.27 22.34
C GLY A 145 -6.85 -6.88 22.70
#